data_AF-A0A968ZHG3-F1
#
_entry.id   AF-A0A968ZHG3-F1
#
_cell.length_a   1.000
_cell.length_b   1.000
_cell.length_c   1.000
_cell.angle_alpha   90.00
_cell.angle_beta   90.00
_cell.angle_gamma   90.00
#
_symmetry.space_group_name_H-M   'P 1'
#
loop_
_entity.id
_entity.type
_entity.pdbx_description
1 polymer ?
#
loop_
_entity_poly.entity_id
_entity_poly.type
_entity_poly.pdbx_seq_one_letter_code
_entity_poly.pdbx_strand_id
1 'polypeptide(L)'
;MARFSPFFPLSLFVCCAVIVLSGCLGTRYLGKDEYLLYNQKIKGNQHIGQGRLEAFYQQKSNRRLPLLPAAPYVYLYHLGETWHDTAKVRQKTAQITQRYEERISKAEEKDKQKKARRLKKKRNRKLEHQRKVMDEGNGLMRLGEPVAVLDSVKVINTQEQILNHIRSKGFFHAEVSHQISRRLRTANVRYQVRENEPYTIGMLLYRTDDININRLLKESERQRILVENERYDEDKLKAERDRMEKLLRNNGYYDFSKQYIQFQIDTTFGNKQVLVRTVISKPAARGFHKIFRLDSVIFTTDAEESGSQNKRNFRLYNGITYRYFTERYSKKILDRRVFIYPDSLYGIDNTTTTQRMLANLDMFKFININYDTTAGRFVANIYTSPLQKYSTTNETGVNVTQGFPGPFYNIGLKNRNPFNGLEILEFNGRFGIEGVASASNTDNIYQSREFGLNTSLLFPQFMIPVGNRTQSYLGRLNPKTRLSANYQFTNRPEYIRRNLSLAMAYTWQKKTRYTMTSPSLMSG
;
A
#
# COMPACT_ATOMS: atom_id res chain seq x y z
N MET A 1 -22.38 -53.68 55.62
CA MET A 1 -23.09 -52.87 54.60
C MET A 1 -22.06 -52.27 53.65
N ALA A 2 -22.04 -52.75 52.42
CA ALA A 2 -21.09 -52.35 51.38
C ALA A 2 -21.42 -50.94 50.86
N ARG A 3 -20.42 -50.05 50.78
CA ARG A 3 -20.52 -48.75 50.10
C ARG A 3 -20.00 -48.90 48.67
N PHE A 4 -20.91 -48.88 47.71
CA PHE A 4 -20.62 -48.72 46.29
C PHE A 4 -20.20 -47.26 46.02
N SER A 5 -19.00 -47.06 45.46
CA SER A 5 -18.61 -45.81 44.81
C SER A 5 -18.88 -45.90 43.31
N PRO A 6 -19.58 -44.94 42.67
CA PRO A 6 -19.72 -44.94 41.22
C PRO A 6 -18.51 -44.21 40.61
N PHE A 7 -17.50 -44.96 40.21
CA PHE A 7 -16.41 -44.47 39.37
C PHE A 7 -16.56 -45.11 37.98
N PHE A 8 -17.38 -44.48 37.13
CA PHE A 8 -17.39 -44.62 35.66
C PHE A 8 -18.24 -43.45 35.11
N PRO A 9 -17.96 -42.85 33.93
CA PRO A 9 -16.67 -42.52 33.33
C PRO A 9 -16.76 -41.15 32.61
N LEU A 10 -16.15 -40.09 33.18
CA LEU A 10 -16.05 -38.80 32.47
C LEU A 10 -15.32 -38.97 31.10
N SER A 11 -14.43 -39.96 31.00
CA SER A 11 -13.73 -40.35 29.77
C SER A 11 -14.66 -40.89 28.67
N LEU A 12 -15.75 -41.59 29.02
CA LEU A 12 -16.68 -42.16 28.03
C LEU A 12 -17.64 -41.09 27.49
N PHE A 13 -18.01 -40.10 28.31
CA PHE A 13 -18.82 -38.96 27.89
C PHE A 13 -18.03 -38.02 26.97
N VAL A 14 -16.75 -37.80 27.26
CA VAL A 14 -15.82 -37.08 26.37
C VAL A 14 -15.59 -37.86 25.07
N CYS A 15 -15.40 -39.18 25.13
CA CYS A 15 -15.30 -40.02 23.92
C CYS A 15 -16.58 -40.00 23.07
N CYS A 16 -17.78 -40.10 23.67
CA CYS A 16 -19.04 -40.01 22.94
C CYS A 16 -19.28 -38.63 22.34
N ALA A 17 -18.93 -37.54 23.05
CA ALA A 17 -18.98 -36.18 22.50
C ALA A 17 -18.03 -35.98 21.31
N VAL A 18 -16.82 -36.57 21.35
CA VAL A 18 -15.86 -36.54 20.23
C VAL A 18 -16.38 -37.32 19.01
N ILE A 19 -17.09 -38.43 19.20
CA ILE A 19 -17.68 -39.23 18.12
C ILE A 19 -18.86 -38.49 17.47
N VAL A 20 -19.75 -37.86 18.26
CA VAL A 20 -20.89 -37.09 17.73
C VAL A 20 -20.46 -35.80 17.04
N LEU A 21 -19.39 -35.14 17.53
CA LEU A 21 -18.85 -33.92 16.91
C LEU A 21 -18.05 -34.17 15.63
N SER A 22 -17.68 -35.42 15.32
CA SER A 22 -16.96 -35.74 14.06
C SER A 22 -17.80 -35.48 12.79
N GLY A 23 -19.13 -35.49 12.90
CA GLY A 23 -20.06 -35.04 11.85
C GLY A 23 -20.03 -33.53 11.59
N CYS A 24 -19.44 -32.74 12.51
CA CYS A 24 -19.34 -31.28 12.43
C CYS A 24 -18.10 -30.79 11.67
N LEU A 25 -17.28 -31.68 11.11
CA LEU A 25 -16.17 -31.33 10.22
C LEU A 25 -16.61 -31.02 8.78
N GLY A 26 -17.90 -31.21 8.45
CA GLY A 26 -18.43 -31.00 7.11
C GLY A 26 -18.29 -32.21 6.17
N THR A 27 -17.82 -33.35 6.67
CA THR A 27 -17.68 -34.60 5.89
C THR A 27 -19.00 -35.11 5.30
N ARG A 28 -20.15 -34.71 5.85
CA ARG A 28 -21.48 -35.02 5.30
C ARG A 28 -21.79 -34.34 3.97
N TYR A 29 -21.11 -33.23 3.66
CA TYR A 29 -21.32 -32.43 2.45
C TYR A 29 -20.43 -32.84 1.28
N LEU A 30 -19.55 -33.83 1.48
CA LEU A 30 -18.67 -34.38 0.46
C LEU A 30 -19.44 -35.37 -0.45
N GLY A 31 -19.13 -35.35 -1.75
CA GLY A 31 -19.57 -36.36 -2.74
C GLY A 31 -18.98 -37.75 -2.50
N LYS A 32 -19.53 -38.79 -3.15
CA LYS A 32 -19.24 -40.21 -2.84
C LYS A 32 -17.74 -40.58 -2.82
N ASP A 33 -16.92 -39.94 -3.65
CA ASP A 33 -15.46 -40.19 -3.74
C ASP A 33 -14.60 -38.99 -3.32
N GLU A 34 -15.19 -38.03 -2.62
CA GLU A 34 -14.50 -36.84 -2.14
C GLU A 34 -13.95 -37.02 -0.72
N TYR A 35 -12.78 -36.43 -0.49
CA TYR A 35 -12.12 -36.40 0.82
C TYR A 35 -11.99 -34.96 1.30
N LEU A 36 -12.32 -34.71 2.57
CA LEU A 36 -12.06 -33.43 3.22
C LEU A 36 -10.55 -33.23 3.42
N LEU A 37 -10.02 -32.12 2.94
CA LEU A 37 -8.67 -31.65 3.24
C LEU A 37 -8.59 -31.23 4.71
N TYR A 38 -8.18 -32.17 5.57
CA TYR A 38 -8.19 -31.99 7.02
C TYR A 38 -6.95 -31.27 7.53
N ASN A 39 -5.78 -31.56 6.97
CA ASN A 39 -4.53 -30.92 7.37
C ASN A 39 -3.52 -30.92 6.24
N GLN A 40 -2.65 -29.92 6.23
CA GLN A 40 -1.50 -29.82 5.34
C GLN A 40 -0.28 -29.43 6.15
N LYS A 41 0.84 -30.14 5.97
CA LYS A 41 2.09 -29.85 6.66
C LYS A 41 3.27 -29.92 5.71
N ILE A 42 4.20 -28.98 5.86
CA ILE A 42 5.52 -29.03 5.22
C ILE A 42 6.51 -29.54 6.28
N LYS A 43 7.41 -30.42 5.89
CA LYS A 43 8.50 -30.93 6.75
C LYS A 43 9.81 -30.98 5.96
N GLY A 44 10.93 -30.79 6.67
CA GLY A 44 12.27 -30.96 6.12
C GLY A 44 12.93 -29.68 5.59
N ASN A 45 12.23 -28.55 5.60
CA ASN A 45 12.81 -27.23 5.37
C ASN A 45 13.65 -26.82 6.61
N GLN A 46 14.86 -26.29 6.37
CA GLN A 46 15.81 -25.90 7.43
C GLN A 46 16.15 -24.41 7.32
N HIS A 47 16.50 -23.95 6.13
CA HIS A 47 16.95 -22.57 5.90
C HIS A 47 15.79 -21.64 5.53
N ILE A 48 14.72 -22.17 4.94
CA ILE A 48 13.56 -21.38 4.54
C ILE A 48 12.44 -21.57 5.56
N GLY A 49 11.98 -20.46 6.15
CA GLY A 49 10.95 -20.49 7.19
C GLY A 49 9.62 -21.07 6.69
N GLN A 50 9.01 -21.95 7.50
CA GLN A 50 7.81 -22.70 7.13
C GLN A 50 6.65 -21.80 6.69
N GLY A 51 6.39 -20.69 7.40
CA GLY A 51 5.31 -19.76 7.06
C GLY A 51 5.45 -19.12 5.67
N ARG A 52 6.68 -18.99 5.14
CA ARG A 52 6.90 -18.54 3.76
C ARG A 52 6.51 -19.60 2.74
N LEU A 53 6.77 -20.88 3.04
CA LEU A 53 6.42 -21.98 2.17
C LEU A 53 4.90 -22.27 2.18
N GLU A 54 4.25 -22.11 3.34
CA GLU A 54 2.79 -22.26 3.48
C GLU A 54 1.99 -21.22 2.67
N ALA A 55 2.62 -20.10 2.30
CA ALA A 55 2.00 -19.10 1.43
C ALA A 55 1.72 -19.65 0.01
N PHE A 56 2.42 -20.71 -0.41
CA PHE A 56 2.23 -21.35 -1.72
C PHE A 56 1.14 -22.43 -1.75
N TYR A 57 0.44 -22.66 -0.64
CA TYR A 57 -0.71 -23.54 -0.62
C TYR A 57 -1.82 -23.04 -1.55
N GLN A 58 -2.07 -23.77 -2.64
CA GLN A 58 -3.17 -23.48 -3.59
C GLN A 58 -4.57 -23.76 -3.00
N GLN A 59 -4.63 -24.60 -1.98
CA GLN A 59 -5.84 -24.90 -1.22
C GLN A 59 -5.51 -24.85 0.26
N LYS A 60 -6.46 -24.41 1.10
CA LYS A 60 -6.31 -24.37 2.55
C LYS A 60 -7.38 -25.23 3.19
N SER A 61 -7.04 -25.91 4.29
CA SER A 61 -8.03 -26.61 5.10
C SER A 61 -8.98 -25.62 5.74
N ASN A 62 -10.23 -26.03 5.95
CA ASN A 62 -11.24 -25.25 6.66
C ASN A 62 -10.75 -24.80 8.05
N ARG A 63 -11.22 -23.61 8.46
CA ARG A 63 -11.02 -23.05 9.80
C ARG A 63 -11.78 -23.90 10.81
N ARG A 64 -11.10 -24.25 11.89
CA ARG A 64 -11.63 -25.09 12.97
C ARG A 64 -11.50 -24.38 14.30
N LEU A 65 -12.36 -24.76 15.23
CA LEU A 65 -12.23 -24.34 16.61
C LEU A 65 -10.97 -24.98 17.24
N PRO A 66 -10.24 -24.24 18.10
CA PRO A 66 -9.19 -24.83 18.90
C PRO A 66 -9.74 -26.01 19.72
N LEU A 67 -9.00 -27.12 19.79
CA LEU A 67 -9.29 -28.30 20.63
C LEU A 67 -10.55 -29.11 20.30
N LEU A 68 -11.44 -28.64 19.42
CA LEU A 68 -12.66 -29.35 19.02
C LEU A 68 -12.65 -29.71 17.53
N PRO A 69 -13.07 -30.93 17.13
CA PRO A 69 -13.17 -31.33 15.73
C PRO A 69 -14.43 -30.74 15.08
N ALA A 70 -14.60 -29.41 15.15
CA ALA A 70 -15.76 -28.71 14.61
C ALA A 70 -15.34 -27.59 13.65
N ALA A 71 -16.00 -27.53 12.50
CA ALA A 71 -15.83 -26.50 11.47
C ALA A 71 -17.13 -25.65 11.36
N PRO A 72 -17.39 -24.73 12.31
CA PRO A 72 -18.65 -24.00 12.37
C PRO A 72 -18.89 -23.13 11.13
N TYR A 73 -17.83 -22.61 10.50
CA TYR A 73 -17.92 -21.82 9.28
C TYR A 73 -18.41 -22.66 8.07
N VAL A 74 -18.05 -23.94 8.02
CA VAL A 74 -18.57 -24.88 7.00
C VAL A 74 -20.06 -25.13 7.23
N TYR A 75 -20.47 -25.32 8.48
CA TYR A 75 -21.88 -25.45 8.81
C TYR A 75 -22.70 -24.21 8.43
N LEU A 76 -22.20 -23.00 8.75
CA LEU A 76 -22.85 -21.74 8.38
C LEU A 76 -23.00 -21.59 6.86
N TYR A 77 -21.98 -21.99 6.09
CA TYR A 77 -22.03 -21.94 4.64
C TYR A 77 -23.16 -22.79 4.08
N HIS A 78 -23.21 -24.07 4.45
CA HIS A 78 -24.20 -25.01 3.93
C HIS A 78 -25.61 -24.76 4.50
N LEU A 79 -25.75 -24.20 5.72
CA LEU A 79 -27.03 -23.68 6.20
C LEU A 79 -27.50 -22.50 5.33
N GLY A 80 -26.57 -21.63 4.92
CA GLY A 80 -26.86 -20.59 3.95
C GLY A 80 -27.30 -21.16 2.61
N GLU A 81 -26.64 -22.21 2.13
CA GLU A 81 -26.94 -22.85 0.84
C GLU A 81 -28.37 -23.40 0.78
N THR A 82 -28.90 -24.00 1.85
CA THR A 82 -30.31 -24.49 1.88
C THR A 82 -31.33 -23.35 1.77
N TRP A 83 -30.97 -22.13 2.17
CA TRP A 83 -31.79 -20.93 2.02
C TRP A 83 -31.44 -20.10 0.78
N HIS A 84 -30.45 -20.54 -0.01
CA HIS A 84 -30.00 -19.85 -1.21
C HIS A 84 -30.63 -20.43 -2.47
N ASP A 85 -31.82 -19.92 -2.79
CA ASP A 85 -32.54 -20.28 -4.01
C ASP A 85 -32.22 -19.29 -5.14
N THR A 86 -31.36 -19.72 -6.08
CA THR A 86 -30.93 -18.91 -7.21
C THR A 86 -32.08 -18.52 -8.13
N ALA A 87 -33.13 -19.36 -8.25
CA ALA A 87 -34.31 -19.04 -9.05
C ALA A 87 -35.12 -17.90 -8.41
N LYS A 88 -35.30 -17.91 -7.09
CA LYS A 88 -35.93 -16.79 -6.36
C LYS A 88 -35.13 -15.49 -6.47
N VAL A 89 -33.80 -15.55 -6.45
CA VAL A 89 -32.94 -14.37 -6.65
C VAL A 89 -33.12 -13.80 -8.06
N ARG A 90 -33.14 -14.66 -9.09
CA ARG A 90 -33.42 -14.24 -10.48
C ARG A 90 -34.80 -13.60 -10.63
N GLN A 91 -35.85 -14.22 -10.07
CA GLN A 91 -37.20 -13.66 -10.09
C GLN A 91 -37.29 -12.30 -9.39
N LYS A 92 -36.70 -12.16 -8.19
CA LYS A 92 -36.64 -10.87 -7.49
C LYS A 92 -35.89 -9.82 -8.30
N THR A 93 -34.81 -10.21 -8.97
CA THR A 93 -34.03 -9.31 -9.83
C THR A 93 -34.87 -8.81 -11.01
N ALA A 94 -35.62 -9.70 -11.67
CA ALA A 94 -36.55 -9.33 -12.74
C ALA A 94 -37.67 -8.40 -12.24
N GLN A 95 -38.31 -8.72 -11.12
CA GLN A 95 -39.35 -7.87 -10.51
C GLN A 95 -38.83 -6.49 -10.10
N ILE A 96 -37.63 -6.41 -9.52
CA ILE A 96 -36.99 -5.12 -9.19
C ILE A 96 -36.72 -4.33 -10.48
N THR A 97 -36.25 -4.98 -11.53
CA THR A 97 -35.97 -4.34 -12.82
C THR A 97 -37.25 -3.72 -13.38
N GLN A 98 -38.30 -4.54 -13.57
CA GLN A 98 -39.59 -4.10 -14.09
C GLN A 98 -40.22 -2.98 -13.24
N ARG A 99 -40.31 -3.16 -11.91
CA ARG A 99 -40.91 -2.17 -11.00
C ARG A 99 -40.20 -0.82 -11.04
N TYR A 100 -38.88 -0.82 -11.17
CA TYR A 100 -38.13 0.44 -11.23
C TYR A 100 -38.15 1.05 -12.62
N GLU A 101 -38.19 0.25 -13.69
CA GLU A 101 -38.35 0.73 -15.07
C GLU A 101 -39.68 1.44 -15.26
N GLU A 102 -40.80 0.85 -14.81
CA GLU A 102 -42.13 1.51 -14.84
C GLU A 102 -42.16 2.82 -14.05
N ARG A 103 -41.45 2.89 -12.91
CA ARG A 103 -41.38 4.12 -12.11
C ARG A 103 -40.48 5.18 -12.72
N ILE A 104 -39.47 4.75 -13.47
CA ILE A 104 -38.55 5.63 -14.19
C ILE A 104 -39.28 6.19 -15.42
N SER A 105 -39.96 5.36 -16.22
CA SER A 105 -40.73 5.80 -17.39
C SER A 105 -41.81 6.80 -17.00
N LYS A 106 -42.65 6.50 -16.00
CA LYS A 106 -43.66 7.44 -15.47
C LYS A 106 -43.08 8.75 -14.91
N ALA A 107 -41.81 8.74 -14.50
CA ALA A 107 -41.14 9.95 -14.04
C ALA A 107 -40.51 10.75 -15.20
N GLU A 108 -40.08 10.07 -16.26
CA GLU A 108 -39.54 10.67 -17.50
C GLU A 108 -40.68 11.26 -18.35
N GLU A 109 -41.83 10.58 -18.47
CA GLU A 109 -43.05 11.09 -19.12
C GLU A 109 -43.59 12.37 -18.48
N LYS A 110 -43.39 12.55 -17.17
CA LYS A 110 -43.80 13.76 -16.41
C LYS A 110 -42.69 14.83 -16.35
N ASP A 111 -41.64 14.69 -17.15
CA ASP A 111 -40.42 15.52 -17.20
C ASP A 111 -39.72 15.74 -15.83
N LYS A 112 -39.84 14.77 -14.91
CA LYS A 112 -39.24 14.83 -13.57
C LYS A 112 -37.84 14.20 -13.55
N GLN A 113 -36.89 14.80 -14.29
CA GLN A 113 -35.54 14.26 -14.48
C GLN A 113 -34.76 13.98 -13.17
N LYS A 114 -34.84 14.87 -12.17
CA LYS A 114 -34.19 14.65 -10.84
C LYS A 114 -34.72 13.42 -10.12
N LYS A 115 -36.03 13.13 -10.26
CA LYS A 115 -36.68 11.96 -9.65
C LYS A 115 -36.28 10.68 -10.38
N ALA A 116 -36.25 10.70 -11.71
CA ALA A 116 -35.77 9.58 -12.53
C ALA A 116 -34.31 9.20 -12.19
N ARG A 117 -33.41 10.19 -12.07
CA ARG A 117 -32.02 9.96 -11.62
C ARG A 117 -31.93 9.29 -10.24
N ARG A 118 -32.73 9.76 -9.25
CA ARG A 118 -32.79 9.14 -7.91
C ARG A 118 -33.30 7.69 -7.97
N LEU A 119 -34.29 7.41 -8.82
CA LEU A 119 -34.84 6.06 -9.02
C LEU A 119 -33.84 5.12 -9.70
N LYS A 120 -33.14 5.58 -10.76
CA LYS A 120 -32.03 4.86 -11.41
C LYS A 120 -30.95 4.46 -10.39
N LYS A 121 -30.52 5.40 -9.53
CA LYS A 121 -29.55 5.12 -8.45
C LYS A 121 -30.05 4.08 -7.45
N LYS A 122 -31.33 4.16 -7.05
CA LYS A 122 -31.95 3.16 -6.14
C LYS A 122 -32.06 1.78 -6.79
N ARG A 123 -32.43 1.70 -8.07
CA ARG A 123 -32.48 0.46 -8.86
C ARG A 123 -31.10 -0.18 -8.90
N ASN A 124 -30.09 0.57 -9.34
CA ASN A 124 -28.73 0.05 -9.51
C ASN A 124 -28.19 -0.52 -8.18
N ARG A 125 -28.38 0.17 -7.05
CA ARG A 125 -28.00 -0.36 -5.71
C ARG A 125 -28.69 -1.67 -5.36
N LYS A 126 -29.97 -1.82 -5.72
CA LYS A 126 -30.73 -3.05 -5.46
C LYS A 126 -30.29 -4.20 -6.37
N LEU A 127 -30.05 -3.92 -7.64
CA LEU A 127 -29.54 -4.90 -8.60
C LEU A 127 -28.12 -5.35 -8.24
N GLU A 128 -27.26 -4.42 -7.82
CA GLU A 128 -25.92 -4.72 -7.31
C GLU A 128 -25.98 -5.64 -6.09
N HIS A 129 -26.89 -5.39 -5.15
CA HIS A 129 -27.11 -6.30 -4.02
C HIS A 129 -27.57 -7.69 -4.46
N GLN A 130 -28.53 -7.80 -5.40
CA GLN A 130 -28.97 -9.10 -5.91
C GLN A 130 -27.85 -9.83 -6.66
N ARG A 131 -27.08 -9.11 -7.50
CA ARG A 131 -25.90 -9.64 -8.17
C ARG A 131 -24.89 -10.18 -7.18
N LYS A 132 -24.59 -9.42 -6.12
CA LYS A 132 -23.72 -9.88 -5.03
C LYS A 132 -24.25 -11.15 -4.35
N VAL A 133 -25.57 -11.26 -4.15
CA VAL A 133 -26.18 -12.47 -3.58
C VAL A 133 -26.10 -13.65 -4.55
N MET A 134 -26.16 -13.40 -5.86
CA MET A 134 -26.08 -14.42 -6.89
C MET A 134 -24.63 -14.93 -7.11
N ASP A 135 -23.66 -14.01 -7.09
CA ASP A 135 -22.24 -14.30 -7.35
C ASP A 135 -21.53 -14.84 -6.08
N GLU A 136 -21.83 -14.29 -4.90
CA GLU A 136 -21.15 -14.62 -3.63
C GLU A 136 -22.03 -15.41 -2.63
N GLY A 137 -23.30 -15.65 -2.96
CA GLY A 137 -24.26 -16.29 -2.05
C GLY A 137 -24.90 -15.32 -1.04
N ASN A 138 -25.76 -15.88 -0.18
CA ASN A 138 -26.45 -15.10 0.86
C ASN A 138 -25.53 -14.69 2.02
N GLY A 139 -26.06 -13.96 3.01
CA GLY A 139 -25.27 -13.47 4.14
C GLY A 139 -24.56 -14.57 4.93
N LEU A 140 -25.19 -15.75 5.09
CA LEU A 140 -24.61 -16.88 5.80
C LEU A 140 -23.50 -17.56 5.01
N MET A 141 -23.68 -17.74 3.70
CA MET A 141 -22.64 -18.25 2.81
C MET A 141 -21.40 -17.36 2.82
N ARG A 142 -21.58 -16.04 2.84
CA ARG A 142 -20.45 -15.09 2.92
C ARG A 142 -19.73 -15.06 4.27
N LEU A 143 -20.42 -15.41 5.36
CA LEU A 143 -19.81 -15.53 6.69
C LEU A 143 -19.15 -16.89 6.89
N GLY A 144 -19.63 -17.92 6.20
CA GLY A 144 -19.10 -19.26 6.21
C GLY A 144 -18.00 -19.49 5.18
N GLU A 145 -17.60 -20.76 5.03
CA GLU A 145 -16.66 -21.21 4.02
C GLU A 145 -17.13 -22.57 3.45
N PRO A 146 -16.99 -22.82 2.14
CA PRO A 146 -17.34 -24.11 1.56
C PRO A 146 -16.42 -25.22 2.09
N VAL A 147 -16.90 -26.46 2.06
CA VAL A 147 -16.08 -27.63 2.44
C VAL A 147 -14.82 -27.73 1.57
N ALA A 148 -13.66 -27.85 2.20
CA ALA A 148 -12.37 -27.92 1.52
C ALA A 148 -12.17 -29.35 0.97
N VAL A 149 -12.67 -29.60 -0.22
CA VAL A 149 -12.46 -30.87 -0.94
C VAL A 149 -10.99 -30.97 -1.37
N LEU A 150 -10.37 -32.13 -1.13
CA LEU A 150 -9.02 -32.43 -1.59
C LEU A 150 -8.97 -32.43 -3.11
N ASP A 151 -8.24 -31.48 -3.67
CA ASP A 151 -7.90 -31.46 -5.10
C ASP A 151 -6.44 -31.88 -5.29
N SER A 152 -6.23 -32.99 -5.98
CA SER A 152 -4.88 -33.55 -6.22
C SER A 152 -4.05 -32.70 -7.18
N VAL A 153 -4.69 -32.00 -8.14
CA VAL A 153 -4.00 -31.08 -9.06
C VAL A 153 -3.45 -29.89 -8.28
N LYS A 154 -4.22 -29.36 -7.32
CA LYS A 154 -3.74 -28.28 -6.43
C LYS A 154 -2.61 -28.73 -5.51
N VAL A 155 -2.58 -29.98 -5.09
CA VAL A 155 -1.45 -30.55 -4.33
C VAL A 155 -0.18 -30.56 -5.18
N ILE A 156 -0.26 -31.03 -6.42
CA ILE A 156 0.88 -31.05 -7.35
C ILE A 156 1.38 -29.62 -7.64
N ASN A 157 0.46 -28.69 -7.94
CA ASN A 157 0.83 -27.29 -8.19
C ASN A 157 1.47 -26.64 -6.95
N THR A 158 0.98 -26.97 -5.75
CA THR A 158 1.58 -26.50 -4.49
C THR A 158 3.00 -27.03 -4.33
N GLN A 159 3.22 -28.33 -4.61
CA GLN A 159 4.56 -28.93 -4.60
C GLN A 159 5.51 -28.19 -5.56
N GLU A 160 5.09 -27.97 -6.80
CA GLU A 160 5.89 -27.27 -7.81
C GLU A 160 6.21 -25.83 -7.40
N GLN A 161 5.25 -25.10 -6.81
CA GLN A 161 5.46 -23.73 -6.35
C GLN A 161 6.44 -23.66 -5.17
N ILE A 162 6.32 -24.58 -4.21
CA ILE A 162 7.29 -24.71 -3.11
C ILE A 162 8.68 -25.01 -3.68
N LEU A 163 8.80 -25.97 -4.61
CA LEU A 163 10.07 -26.33 -5.23
C LEU A 163 10.70 -25.15 -5.98
N ASN A 164 9.91 -24.45 -6.80
CA ASN A 164 10.37 -23.28 -7.55
C ASN A 164 10.83 -22.15 -6.62
N HIS A 165 10.13 -21.93 -5.50
CA HIS A 165 10.55 -20.95 -4.51
C HIS A 165 11.86 -21.35 -3.82
N ILE A 166 12.04 -22.61 -3.46
CA ILE A 166 13.28 -23.08 -2.84
C ILE A 166 14.44 -22.93 -3.83
N ARG A 167 14.25 -23.29 -5.10
CA ARG A 167 15.25 -23.09 -6.17
C ARG A 167 15.59 -21.62 -6.39
N SER A 168 14.61 -20.71 -6.32
CA SER A 168 14.88 -19.28 -6.43
C SER A 168 15.70 -18.71 -5.27
N LYS A 169 15.80 -19.45 -4.15
CA LYS A 169 16.68 -19.16 -3.01
C LYS A 169 18.05 -19.85 -3.05
N GLY A 170 18.44 -20.40 -4.20
CA GLY A 170 19.77 -20.95 -4.45
C GLY A 170 19.90 -22.46 -4.23
N PHE A 171 18.82 -23.13 -3.84
CA PHE A 171 18.80 -24.57 -3.62
C PHE A 171 18.39 -25.29 -4.92
N PHE A 172 19.26 -25.27 -5.94
CA PHE A 172 18.91 -25.76 -7.29
C PHE A 172 18.59 -27.26 -7.34
N HIS A 173 19.27 -28.05 -6.50
CA HIS A 173 19.03 -29.49 -6.36
C HIS A 173 17.96 -29.83 -5.32
N ALA A 174 17.17 -28.87 -4.85
CA ALA A 174 16.09 -29.20 -3.92
C ALA A 174 15.08 -30.17 -4.53
N GLU A 175 14.50 -30.98 -3.67
CA GLU A 175 13.42 -31.91 -4.00
C GLU A 175 12.23 -31.63 -3.09
N VAL A 176 11.02 -31.67 -3.66
CA VAL A 176 9.78 -31.60 -2.90
C VAL A 176 8.89 -32.74 -3.37
N SER A 177 8.49 -33.60 -2.45
CA SER A 177 7.51 -34.66 -2.71
C SER A 177 6.27 -34.45 -1.83
N HIS A 178 5.16 -35.07 -2.21
CA HIS A 178 3.94 -35.05 -1.41
C HIS A 178 3.47 -36.46 -1.07
N GLN A 179 2.87 -36.61 0.09
CA GLN A 179 2.22 -37.83 0.54
C GLN A 179 0.80 -37.49 1.00
N ILE A 180 -0.18 -38.21 0.46
CA ILE A 180 -1.59 -38.06 0.85
C ILE A 180 -1.96 -39.27 1.72
N SER A 181 -2.22 -39.03 3.00
CA SER A 181 -2.73 -40.05 3.91
C SER A 181 -4.24 -39.88 4.07
N ARG A 182 -5.00 -40.86 3.58
CA ARG A 182 -6.46 -40.90 3.69
C ARG A 182 -6.87 -41.72 4.90
N ARG A 183 -7.79 -41.20 5.71
CA ARG A 183 -8.40 -41.92 6.83
C ARG A 183 -9.87 -41.53 6.89
N LEU A 184 -10.76 -42.52 6.84
CA LEU A 184 -12.20 -42.29 6.70
C LEU A 184 -12.47 -41.38 5.49
N ARG A 185 -13.29 -40.33 5.63
CA ARG A 185 -13.54 -39.31 4.60
C ARG A 185 -12.64 -38.08 4.70
N THR A 186 -11.47 -38.22 5.31
CA THR A 186 -10.50 -37.13 5.48
C THR A 186 -9.16 -37.47 4.84
N ALA A 187 -8.48 -36.43 4.36
CA ALA A 187 -7.15 -36.52 3.79
C ALA A 187 -6.20 -35.54 4.48
N ASN A 188 -5.01 -36.01 4.77
CA ASN A 188 -3.89 -35.20 5.24
C ASN A 188 -2.82 -35.18 4.16
N VAL A 189 -2.38 -33.99 3.77
CA VAL A 189 -1.28 -33.82 2.80
C VAL A 189 -0.01 -33.46 3.56
N ARG A 190 1.06 -34.20 3.31
CA ARG A 190 2.39 -33.91 3.84
C ARG A 190 3.33 -33.64 2.67
N TYR A 191 3.87 -32.42 2.61
CA TYR A 191 4.94 -32.07 1.69
C TYR A 191 6.28 -32.32 2.38
N GLN A 192 7.12 -33.17 1.79
CA GLN A 192 8.46 -33.46 2.26
C GLN A 192 9.45 -32.67 1.41
N VAL A 193 10.19 -31.77 2.06
CA VAL A 193 11.17 -30.90 1.45
C VAL A 193 12.57 -31.42 1.77
N ARG A 194 13.41 -31.52 0.75
CA ARG A 194 14.86 -31.70 0.88
C ARG A 194 15.52 -30.52 0.18
N GLU A 195 16.04 -29.56 0.96
CA GLU A 195 16.65 -28.36 0.40
C GLU A 195 17.98 -28.66 -0.32
N ASN A 196 18.73 -29.65 0.16
CA ASN A 196 20.12 -29.92 -0.26
C ASN A 196 21.03 -28.69 -0.05
N GLU A 197 22.27 -28.75 -0.50
CA GLU A 197 23.21 -27.64 -0.30
C GLU A 197 22.87 -26.44 -1.21
N PRO A 198 22.93 -25.20 -0.67
CA PRO A 198 22.69 -24.01 -1.46
C PRO A 198 23.88 -23.70 -2.37
N TYR A 199 23.58 -23.11 -3.51
CA TYR A 199 24.59 -22.54 -4.39
C TYR A 199 24.93 -21.11 -3.99
N THR A 200 26.20 -20.75 -4.11
CA THR A 200 26.71 -19.39 -3.90
C THR A 200 27.09 -18.73 -5.23
N ILE A 201 27.13 -17.41 -5.25
CA ILE A 201 27.55 -16.64 -6.42
C ILE A 201 29.08 -16.72 -6.52
N GLY A 202 29.60 -17.44 -7.51
CA GLY A 202 31.04 -17.56 -7.73
C GLY A 202 31.61 -16.37 -8.48
N MET A 203 30.93 -15.93 -9.54
CA MET A 203 31.41 -14.86 -10.41
C MET A 203 30.26 -13.99 -10.96
N LEU A 204 30.52 -12.68 -11.04
CA LEU A 204 29.59 -11.69 -11.59
C LEU A 204 30.20 -11.04 -12.84
N LEU A 205 29.54 -11.20 -13.99
CA LEU A 205 30.02 -10.67 -15.27
C LEU A 205 29.01 -9.72 -15.90
N TYR A 206 29.49 -8.62 -16.47
CA TYR A 206 28.69 -7.73 -17.31
C TYR A 206 28.99 -7.98 -18.79
N ARG A 207 27.93 -8.10 -19.60
CA ARG A 207 28.01 -8.15 -21.07
C ARG A 207 27.11 -7.06 -21.65
N THR A 208 27.73 -6.03 -22.20
CA THR A 208 27.04 -4.95 -22.90
C THR A 208 27.90 -4.42 -24.03
N ASP A 209 27.25 -4.04 -25.12
CA ASP A 209 27.91 -3.40 -26.27
C ASP A 209 28.02 -1.88 -26.10
N ASP A 210 27.46 -1.31 -25.03
CA ASP A 210 27.53 0.12 -24.72
C ASP A 210 28.63 0.39 -23.70
N ILE A 211 29.71 1.03 -24.16
CA ILE A 211 30.90 1.35 -23.34
C ILE A 211 30.53 2.27 -22.17
N ASN A 212 29.60 3.20 -22.35
CA ASN A 212 29.18 4.13 -21.30
C ASN A 212 28.39 3.40 -20.21
N ILE A 213 27.51 2.48 -20.59
CA ILE A 213 26.80 1.62 -19.63
C ILE A 213 27.79 0.76 -18.86
N ASN A 214 28.74 0.11 -19.54
CA ASN A 214 29.75 -0.72 -18.89
C ASN A 214 30.55 0.08 -17.85
N ARG A 215 30.99 1.29 -18.23
CA ARG A 215 31.70 2.20 -17.33
C ARG A 215 30.87 2.57 -16.11
N LEU A 216 29.61 2.97 -16.28
CA LEU A 216 28.71 3.30 -15.17
C LEU A 216 28.49 2.12 -14.21
N LEU A 217 28.38 0.91 -14.75
CA LEU A 217 28.21 -0.28 -13.93
C LEU A 217 29.46 -0.54 -13.07
N LYS A 218 30.64 -0.50 -13.70
CA LYS A 218 31.94 -0.64 -13.01
C LYS A 218 32.15 0.41 -11.93
N GLU A 219 31.90 1.69 -12.24
CA GLU A 219 31.99 2.79 -11.27
C GLU A 219 31.01 2.61 -10.09
N SER A 220 29.90 1.91 -10.30
CA SER A 220 28.87 1.66 -9.28
C SER A 220 29.00 0.32 -8.54
N GLU A 221 30.06 -0.47 -8.77
CA GLU A 221 30.20 -1.83 -8.24
C GLU A 221 30.11 -1.88 -6.70
N ARG A 222 30.63 -0.87 -6.00
CA ARG A 222 30.54 -0.77 -4.52
C ARG A 222 29.11 -0.65 -3.99
N GLN A 223 28.15 -0.30 -4.85
CA GLN A 223 26.74 -0.16 -4.50
C GLN A 223 25.90 -1.36 -4.95
N ARG A 224 26.52 -2.37 -5.57
CA ARG A 224 25.88 -3.60 -6.04
C ARG A 224 25.25 -4.36 -4.87
N ILE A 225 24.08 -4.95 -5.12
CA ILE A 225 23.37 -5.77 -4.14
C ILE A 225 23.87 -7.22 -4.18
N LEU A 226 24.27 -7.69 -5.35
CA LEU A 226 24.90 -9.00 -5.53
C LEU A 226 26.34 -8.99 -5.01
N VAL A 227 26.66 -9.96 -4.18
CA VAL A 227 27.99 -10.14 -3.58
C VAL A 227 28.48 -11.55 -3.90
N GLU A 228 29.76 -11.65 -4.24
CA GLU A 228 30.42 -12.94 -4.48
C GLU A 228 30.53 -13.74 -3.17
N ASN A 229 30.53 -15.06 -3.28
CA ASN A 229 30.46 -16.04 -2.18
C ASN A 229 29.18 -15.98 -1.33
N GLU A 230 28.24 -15.10 -1.66
CA GLU A 230 26.93 -15.07 -1.03
C GLU A 230 25.98 -16.08 -1.68
N ARG A 231 25.03 -16.64 -0.91
CA ARG A 231 24.00 -17.53 -1.44
C ARG A 231 23.22 -16.84 -2.56
N TYR A 232 23.01 -17.57 -3.66
CA TYR A 232 22.13 -17.12 -4.75
C TYR A 232 20.71 -16.84 -4.23
N ASP A 233 20.16 -15.68 -4.57
CA ASP A 233 18.78 -15.33 -4.27
C ASP A 233 18.20 -14.48 -5.41
N GLU A 234 17.19 -15.00 -6.11
CA GLU A 234 16.54 -14.33 -7.24
C GLU A 234 15.95 -12.97 -6.84
N ASP A 235 15.52 -12.78 -5.60
CA ASP A 235 14.99 -11.48 -5.14
C ASP A 235 16.09 -10.42 -5.10
N LYS A 236 17.34 -10.81 -4.80
CA LYS A 236 18.49 -9.89 -4.91
C LYS A 236 18.82 -9.57 -6.35
N LEU A 237 18.67 -10.52 -7.28
CA LEU A 237 18.81 -10.25 -8.71
C LEU A 237 17.75 -9.25 -9.18
N LYS A 238 16.50 -9.38 -8.73
CA LYS A 238 15.43 -8.40 -9.01
C LYS A 238 15.79 -7.02 -8.46
N ALA A 239 16.24 -6.94 -7.21
CA ALA A 239 16.64 -5.68 -6.60
C ALA A 239 17.86 -5.05 -7.33
N GLU A 240 18.82 -5.86 -7.75
CA GLU A 240 19.97 -5.42 -8.54
C GLU A 240 19.54 -4.90 -9.92
N ARG A 241 18.57 -5.56 -10.57
CA ARG A 241 17.97 -5.08 -11.82
C ARG A 241 17.35 -3.71 -11.66
N ASP A 242 16.57 -3.50 -10.59
CA ASP A 242 15.94 -2.21 -10.30
C ASP A 242 17.00 -1.14 -9.97
N ARG A 243 18.07 -1.51 -9.24
CA ARG A 243 19.22 -0.62 -8.98
C ARG A 243 19.89 -0.18 -10.26
N MET A 244 20.16 -1.11 -11.18
CA MET A 244 20.79 -0.84 -12.48
C MET A 244 19.91 0.02 -13.38
N GLU A 245 18.61 -0.27 -13.49
CA GLU A 245 17.66 0.60 -14.23
C GLU A 245 17.73 2.02 -13.66
N LYS A 246 17.62 2.15 -12.34
CA LYS A 246 17.66 3.44 -11.66
C LYS A 246 18.99 4.17 -11.87
N LEU A 247 20.12 3.46 -11.82
CA LEU A 247 21.44 4.02 -12.10
C LEU A 247 21.48 4.63 -13.50
N LEU A 248 21.09 3.87 -14.52
CA LEU A 248 21.12 4.32 -15.91
C LEU A 248 20.14 5.46 -16.17
N ARG A 249 18.91 5.36 -15.66
CA ARG A 249 17.92 6.43 -15.76
C ARG A 249 18.34 7.70 -15.00
N ASN A 250 19.22 7.61 -14.01
CA ASN A 250 19.80 8.77 -13.33
C ASN A 250 21.02 9.36 -14.06
N ASN A 251 21.52 8.69 -15.10
CA ASN A 251 22.64 9.11 -15.93
C ASN A 251 22.20 9.42 -17.37
N GLY A 252 20.99 9.93 -17.56
CA GLY A 252 20.52 10.41 -18.86
C GLY A 252 19.75 9.40 -19.71
N TYR A 253 19.71 8.11 -19.36
CA TYR A 253 19.04 7.10 -20.18
C TYR A 253 17.52 7.05 -19.94
N TYR A 254 16.79 8.07 -20.43
CA TYR A 254 15.35 8.23 -20.22
C TYR A 254 14.51 7.02 -20.66
N ASP A 255 14.78 6.49 -21.86
CA ASP A 255 14.06 5.36 -22.46
C ASP A 255 14.47 3.99 -21.90
N PHE A 256 15.43 3.95 -20.96
CA PHE A 256 15.93 2.68 -20.43
C PHE A 256 14.91 2.00 -19.52
N SER A 257 14.73 0.70 -19.71
CA SER A 257 13.82 -0.13 -18.94
C SER A 257 14.54 -1.40 -18.49
N LYS A 258 14.15 -1.92 -17.32
CA LYS A 258 14.66 -3.18 -16.77
C LYS A 258 14.54 -4.39 -17.72
N GLN A 259 13.65 -4.33 -18.71
CA GLN A 259 13.51 -5.39 -19.72
C GLN A 259 14.77 -5.60 -20.57
N TYR A 260 15.63 -4.59 -20.65
CA TYR A 260 16.93 -4.72 -21.34
C TYR A 260 17.95 -5.51 -20.51
N ILE A 261 17.69 -5.78 -19.23
CA ILE A 261 18.62 -6.46 -18.32
C ILE A 261 18.19 -7.92 -18.13
N GLN A 262 18.97 -8.84 -18.68
CA GLN A 262 18.82 -10.27 -18.51
C GLN A 262 19.93 -10.84 -17.62
N PHE A 263 19.56 -11.68 -16.67
CA PHE A 263 20.54 -12.49 -15.94
C PHE A 263 20.54 -13.89 -16.53
N GLN A 264 21.72 -14.34 -16.96
CA GLN A 264 21.97 -15.72 -17.37
C GLN A 264 22.69 -16.41 -16.21
N ILE A 265 22.05 -17.45 -15.67
CA ILE A 265 22.58 -18.21 -14.54
C ILE A 265 23.18 -19.50 -15.09
N ASP A 266 24.46 -19.69 -14.85
CA ASP A 266 25.18 -20.91 -15.21
C ASP A 266 25.57 -21.65 -13.93
N THR A 267 24.96 -22.83 -13.73
CA THR A 267 25.18 -23.71 -12.58
C THR A 267 26.26 -24.77 -12.84
N THR A 268 26.86 -24.79 -14.04
CA THR A 268 27.88 -25.78 -14.43
C THR A 268 29.29 -25.40 -14.00
N PHE A 269 29.45 -24.23 -13.38
CA PHE A 269 30.73 -23.65 -12.94
C PHE A 269 31.52 -24.52 -11.92
N GLY A 270 30.89 -25.58 -11.38
CA GLY A 270 31.50 -26.47 -10.39
C GLY A 270 31.35 -25.95 -8.96
N ASN A 271 31.73 -26.76 -7.97
CA ASN A 271 31.79 -26.38 -6.55
C ASN A 271 30.51 -25.75 -5.96
N LYS A 272 29.33 -26.10 -6.50
CA LYS A 272 28.03 -25.50 -6.09
C LYS A 272 28.06 -23.97 -6.18
N GLN A 273 28.75 -23.45 -7.17
CA GLN A 273 28.79 -22.02 -7.47
C GLN A 273 28.00 -21.73 -8.74
N VAL A 274 27.43 -20.54 -8.80
CA VAL A 274 26.81 -20.02 -10.02
C VAL A 274 27.62 -18.87 -10.59
N LEU A 275 27.76 -18.86 -11.91
CA LEU A 275 28.17 -17.68 -12.65
C LEU A 275 26.92 -16.92 -13.06
N VAL A 276 26.84 -15.64 -12.67
CA VAL A 276 25.75 -14.75 -13.08
C VAL A 276 26.28 -13.79 -14.14
N ARG A 277 25.87 -14.01 -15.39
CA ARG A 277 26.17 -13.11 -16.49
C ARG A 277 25.00 -12.15 -16.70
N THR A 278 25.25 -10.88 -16.47
CA THR A 278 24.28 -9.80 -16.67
C THR A 278 24.44 -9.25 -18.07
N VAL A 279 23.46 -9.51 -18.93
CA VAL A 279 23.43 -9.08 -20.32
C VAL A 279 22.53 -7.85 -20.44
N ILE A 280 23.04 -6.79 -21.06
CA ILE A 280 22.26 -5.59 -21.37
C ILE A 280 22.06 -5.49 -22.87
N SER A 281 20.81 -5.74 -23.29
CA SER A 281 20.40 -5.72 -24.68
C SER A 281 20.19 -4.30 -25.21
N LYS A 282 20.37 -4.12 -26.52
CA LYS A 282 20.08 -2.87 -27.23
C LYS A 282 18.57 -2.75 -27.55
N PRO A 283 18.02 -1.53 -27.65
CA PRO A 283 16.67 -1.33 -28.15
C PRO A 283 16.60 -1.68 -29.64
N ALA A 284 15.65 -2.52 -30.04
CA ALA A 284 15.54 -3.01 -31.42
C ALA A 284 15.36 -1.89 -32.45
N ALA A 285 14.58 -0.85 -32.12
CA ALA A 285 14.27 0.24 -33.05
C ALA A 285 15.46 1.16 -33.36
N ARG A 286 16.37 1.37 -32.39
CA ARG A 286 17.47 2.35 -32.50
C ARG A 286 18.85 1.70 -32.55
N GLY A 287 19.01 0.49 -32.03
CA GLY A 287 20.30 -0.20 -31.96
C GLY A 287 21.27 0.32 -30.88
N PHE A 288 20.93 1.39 -30.15
CA PHE A 288 21.73 1.92 -29.04
C PHE A 288 20.86 2.64 -27.99
N HIS A 289 21.40 2.76 -26.77
CA HIS A 289 20.77 3.49 -25.68
C HIS A 289 21.09 4.98 -25.77
N LYS A 290 20.10 5.82 -26.07
CA LYS A 290 20.30 7.27 -26.21
C LYS A 290 20.42 7.93 -24.84
N ILE A 291 21.38 8.83 -24.70
CA ILE A 291 21.53 9.72 -23.54
C ILE A 291 20.73 11.00 -23.82
N PHE A 292 19.86 11.36 -22.89
CA PHE A 292 18.99 12.52 -22.97
C PHE A 292 19.48 13.64 -22.07
N ARG A 293 19.65 14.81 -22.67
CA ARG A 293 19.95 16.08 -22.01
C ARG A 293 18.78 17.02 -22.21
N LEU A 294 18.35 17.66 -21.13
CA LEU A 294 17.23 18.58 -21.13
C LEU A 294 17.54 19.82 -21.97
N ASP A 295 16.69 20.12 -22.94
CA ASP A 295 16.75 21.34 -23.75
C ASP A 295 16.13 22.51 -22.98
N SER A 296 14.91 22.32 -22.47
CA SER A 296 14.17 23.37 -21.77
C SER A 296 13.23 22.78 -20.72
N VAL A 297 12.86 23.63 -19.74
CA VAL A 297 11.95 23.28 -18.65
C VAL A 297 10.81 24.30 -18.60
N ILE A 298 9.59 23.81 -18.73
CA ILE A 298 8.37 24.62 -18.72
C ILE A 298 7.55 24.28 -17.47
N PHE A 299 7.33 25.25 -16.60
CA PHE A 299 6.51 25.09 -15.40
C PHE A 299 5.18 25.81 -15.58
N THR A 300 4.08 25.07 -15.60
CA THR A 300 2.73 25.61 -15.74
C THR A 300 1.99 25.53 -14.40
N THR A 301 1.64 26.67 -13.80
CA THR A 301 1.10 26.71 -12.43
C THR A 301 -0.39 26.32 -12.31
N ASP A 302 -1.12 26.45 -13.41
CA ASP A 302 -2.59 26.38 -13.55
C ASP A 302 -2.98 25.60 -14.82
N ALA A 303 -2.59 24.33 -14.88
CA ALA A 303 -2.78 23.48 -16.06
C ALA A 303 -4.25 23.07 -16.28
N GLU A 304 -5.02 22.85 -15.20
CA GLU A 304 -6.46 22.49 -15.29
C GLU A 304 -7.35 23.65 -15.74
N GLU A 305 -6.86 24.89 -15.68
CA GLU A 305 -7.59 26.09 -16.11
C GLU A 305 -7.60 26.20 -17.65
N SER A 306 -7.98 25.12 -18.33
CA SER A 306 -8.19 25.08 -19.78
C SER A 306 -9.56 25.68 -20.10
N GLY A 307 -9.58 26.74 -20.93
CA GLY A 307 -10.81 27.45 -21.30
C GLY A 307 -10.85 28.93 -20.91
N SER A 308 -9.80 29.47 -20.27
CA SER A 308 -9.67 30.92 -20.13
C SER A 308 -9.45 31.54 -21.52
N GLN A 309 -10.32 32.48 -21.91
CA GLN A 309 -10.17 33.29 -23.14
C GLN A 309 -8.88 34.14 -23.13
N ASN A 310 -8.20 34.20 -22.00
CA ASN A 310 -6.98 34.98 -21.83
C ASN A 310 -5.76 34.24 -22.36
N LYS A 311 -4.88 34.96 -23.07
CA LYS A 311 -3.55 34.45 -23.42
C LYS A 311 -2.77 34.17 -22.14
N ARG A 312 -2.15 32.99 -22.07
CA ARG A 312 -1.31 32.60 -20.93
C ARG A 312 -0.04 33.46 -20.93
N ASN A 313 0.25 34.09 -19.80
CA ASN A 313 1.49 34.84 -19.60
C ASN A 313 2.66 33.89 -19.31
N PHE A 314 3.87 34.36 -19.56
CA PHE A 314 5.09 33.62 -19.24
C PHE A 314 6.17 34.53 -18.66
N ARG A 315 7.04 33.95 -17.82
CA ARG A 315 8.22 34.62 -17.28
C ARG A 315 9.38 33.64 -17.14
N LEU A 316 10.56 34.03 -17.62
CA LEU A 316 11.78 33.25 -17.43
C LEU A 316 12.38 33.57 -16.05
N TYR A 317 12.75 32.53 -15.31
CA TYR A 317 13.47 32.66 -14.04
C TYR A 317 14.41 31.46 -13.87
N ASN A 318 15.71 31.70 -13.69
CA ASN A 318 16.75 30.67 -13.54
C ASN A 318 16.69 29.55 -14.61
N GLY A 319 16.42 29.91 -15.86
CA GLY A 319 16.34 28.96 -16.99
C GLY A 319 15.01 28.19 -17.08
N ILE A 320 14.09 28.36 -16.14
CA ILE A 320 12.76 27.74 -16.18
C ILE A 320 11.73 28.75 -16.71
N THR A 321 10.95 28.35 -17.70
CA THR A 321 9.83 29.15 -18.22
C THR A 321 8.57 28.89 -17.40
N TYR A 322 8.18 29.86 -16.57
CA TYR A 322 6.95 29.79 -15.78
C TYR A 322 5.77 30.33 -16.58
N ARG A 323 4.74 29.51 -16.80
CA ARG A 323 3.51 29.86 -17.52
C ARG A 323 2.32 29.91 -16.57
N TYR A 324 1.50 30.95 -16.67
CA TYR A 324 0.36 31.19 -15.78
C TYR A 324 -0.69 32.12 -16.40
N PHE A 325 -1.95 31.99 -16.00
CA PHE A 325 -2.98 32.99 -16.26
C PHE A 325 -2.93 34.11 -15.22
N THR A 326 -2.74 33.76 -13.94
CA THR A 326 -2.59 34.72 -12.84
C THR A 326 -1.30 34.48 -12.08
N GLU A 327 -0.55 35.55 -11.82
CA GLU A 327 0.69 35.50 -11.04
C GLU A 327 0.40 35.31 -9.54
N ARG A 328 0.13 34.08 -9.12
CA ARG A 328 -0.20 33.75 -7.72
C ARG A 328 1.02 33.39 -6.88
N TYR A 329 2.05 32.79 -7.48
CA TYR A 329 3.11 32.10 -6.74
C TYR A 329 4.49 32.70 -6.98
N SER A 330 5.29 32.77 -5.91
CA SER A 330 6.70 33.20 -5.97
C SER A 330 7.57 32.21 -6.74
N LYS A 331 8.11 32.65 -7.88
CA LYS A 331 9.02 31.86 -8.74
C LYS A 331 10.29 31.49 -7.99
N LYS A 332 10.82 32.40 -7.18
CA LYS A 332 12.01 32.18 -6.35
C LYS A 332 11.87 30.97 -5.41
N ILE A 333 10.68 30.77 -4.85
CA ILE A 333 10.44 29.64 -3.94
C ILE A 333 10.11 28.37 -4.72
N LEU A 334 9.37 28.46 -5.83
CA LEU A 334 9.13 27.32 -6.73
C LEU A 334 10.43 26.76 -7.31
N ASP A 335 11.34 27.62 -7.77
CA ASP A 335 12.66 27.26 -8.30
C ASP A 335 13.47 26.41 -7.29
N ARG A 336 13.42 26.75 -6.00
CA ARG A 336 14.07 25.98 -4.92
C ARG A 336 13.42 24.62 -4.64
N ARG A 337 12.33 24.29 -5.32
CA ARG A 337 11.61 22.99 -5.24
C ARG A 337 11.73 22.19 -6.53
N VAL A 338 12.34 22.76 -7.58
CA VAL A 338 12.58 22.10 -8.85
C VAL A 338 14.04 21.69 -8.93
N PHE A 339 14.29 20.43 -9.28
CA PHE A 339 15.62 19.81 -9.40
C PHE A 339 15.91 19.34 -10.83
N ILE A 340 15.06 19.76 -11.77
CA ILE A 340 15.19 19.51 -13.20
C ILE A 340 15.58 20.85 -13.82
N TYR A 341 16.74 20.91 -14.47
CA TYR A 341 17.27 22.14 -15.05
C TYR A 341 17.56 21.95 -16.55
N PRO A 342 17.46 23.01 -17.36
CA PRO A 342 18.00 22.98 -18.72
C PRO A 342 19.46 22.54 -18.70
N ASP A 343 19.92 21.93 -19.79
CA ASP A 343 21.30 21.45 -19.98
C ASP A 343 21.75 20.36 -18.99
N SER A 344 20.88 19.86 -18.11
CA SER A 344 21.19 18.73 -17.23
C SER A 344 20.83 17.41 -17.90
N LEU A 345 21.55 16.34 -17.53
CA LEU A 345 21.17 14.99 -17.92
C LEU A 345 19.83 14.62 -17.28
N TYR A 346 19.02 13.82 -17.99
CA TYR A 346 17.83 13.25 -17.40
C TYR A 346 18.16 12.46 -16.12
N GLY A 347 17.35 12.67 -15.09
CA GLY A 347 17.41 11.90 -13.85
C GLY A 347 16.02 11.60 -13.27
N ILE A 348 15.71 10.32 -13.09
CA ILE A 348 14.47 9.90 -12.44
C ILE A 348 14.38 10.35 -10.98
N ASP A 349 15.51 10.39 -10.26
CA ASP A 349 15.58 10.92 -8.88
C ASP A 349 15.27 12.42 -8.84
N ASN A 350 15.72 13.19 -9.84
CA ASN A 350 15.42 14.62 -9.94
C ASN A 350 13.94 14.86 -10.24
N THR A 351 13.36 14.02 -11.10
CA THR A 351 11.92 14.03 -11.42
C THR A 351 11.08 13.78 -10.18
N THR A 352 11.31 12.66 -9.52
CA THR A 352 10.55 12.24 -8.33
C THR A 352 10.76 13.16 -7.15
N THR A 353 11.97 13.71 -6.99
CA THR A 353 12.26 14.70 -5.95
C THR A 353 11.54 16.01 -6.22
N THR A 354 11.56 16.52 -7.45
CA THR A 354 10.80 17.73 -7.84
C THR A 354 9.32 17.56 -7.54
N GLN A 355 8.71 16.44 -7.97
CA GLN A 355 7.30 16.16 -7.73
C GLN A 355 6.98 16.14 -6.23
N ARG A 356 7.80 15.45 -5.42
CA ARG A 356 7.63 15.38 -3.95
C ARG A 356 7.78 16.76 -3.31
N MET A 357 8.76 17.55 -3.73
CA MET A 357 9.06 18.86 -3.14
C MET A 357 7.97 19.88 -3.46
N LEU A 358 7.37 19.83 -4.65
CA LEU A 358 6.20 20.63 -5.00
C LEU A 358 4.95 20.17 -4.25
N ALA A 359 4.72 18.86 -4.11
CA ALA A 359 3.61 18.32 -3.31
C ALA A 359 3.69 18.78 -1.84
N ASN A 360 4.89 18.80 -1.28
CA ASN A 360 5.14 19.19 0.12
C ASN A 360 4.85 20.68 0.42
N LEU A 361 4.63 21.52 -0.59
CA LEU A 361 4.20 22.91 -0.43
C LEU A 361 2.71 23.02 -0.03
N ASP A 362 1.89 21.98 -0.23
CA ASP A 362 0.42 22.03 -0.01
C ASP A 362 -0.26 23.18 -0.79
N MET A 363 0.24 23.46 -2.00
CA MET A 363 -0.28 24.49 -2.90
C MET A 363 -1.00 23.93 -4.12
N PHE A 364 -0.68 22.69 -4.49
CA PHE A 364 -1.13 22.07 -5.72
C PHE A 364 -1.87 20.76 -5.44
N LYS A 365 -3.01 20.58 -6.10
CA LYS A 365 -3.84 19.37 -6.05
C LYS A 365 -3.18 18.23 -6.80
N PHE A 366 -2.62 18.54 -7.96
CA PHE A 366 -1.90 17.60 -8.81
C PHE A 366 -0.59 18.22 -9.30
N ILE A 367 0.43 17.38 -9.41
CA ILE A 367 1.73 17.69 -10.00
C ILE A 367 2.06 16.56 -10.97
N ASN A 368 2.05 16.88 -12.26
CA ASN A 368 2.42 15.97 -13.34
C ASN A 368 3.69 16.48 -14.02
N ILE A 369 4.68 15.61 -14.21
CA ILE A 369 5.92 15.95 -14.92
C ILE A 369 6.02 15.01 -16.10
N ASN A 370 6.00 15.56 -17.31
CA ASN A 370 6.18 14.82 -18.53
C ASN A 370 7.42 15.30 -19.29
N TYR A 371 7.94 14.43 -20.14
CA TYR A 371 9.08 14.72 -21.00
C TYR A 371 8.63 14.56 -22.45
N ASP A 372 8.73 15.64 -23.20
CA ASP A 372 8.48 15.65 -24.63
C ASP A 372 9.80 15.41 -25.36
N THR A 373 9.82 14.41 -26.25
CA THR A 373 10.99 14.04 -27.07
C THR A 373 10.80 14.43 -28.55
N THR A 374 9.69 15.09 -28.88
CA THR A 374 9.34 15.49 -30.25
C THR A 374 10.23 16.63 -30.76
N ALA A 375 10.26 16.80 -32.08
CA ALA A 375 11.02 17.86 -32.74
C ALA A 375 12.53 17.91 -32.40
N GLY A 376 13.11 16.76 -32.03
CA GLY A 376 14.53 16.64 -31.67
C GLY A 376 14.92 17.29 -30.35
N ARG A 377 13.96 17.86 -29.60
CA ARG A 377 14.19 18.50 -28.29
C ARG A 377 13.72 17.59 -27.17
N PHE A 378 14.36 17.71 -26.01
CA PHE A 378 13.97 16.99 -24.80
C PHE A 378 13.47 17.99 -23.75
N VAL A 379 12.17 18.24 -23.76
CA VAL A 379 11.54 19.31 -22.97
C VAL A 379 10.84 18.70 -21.75
N ALA A 380 11.16 19.17 -20.55
CA ALA A 380 10.40 18.80 -19.36
C ALA A 380 9.24 19.78 -19.15
N ASN A 381 8.01 19.27 -19.13
CA ASN A 381 6.87 20.07 -18.72
C ASN A 381 6.38 19.63 -17.34
N ILE A 382 6.34 20.60 -16.42
CA ILE A 382 5.80 20.47 -15.07
C ILE A 382 4.43 21.13 -15.08
N TYR A 383 3.38 20.33 -14.97
CA TYR A 383 2.00 20.79 -14.90
C TYR A 383 1.49 20.69 -13.47
N THR A 384 1.01 21.81 -12.92
CA THR A 384 0.36 21.83 -11.61
C THR A 384 -1.07 22.36 -11.71
N SER A 385 -1.92 21.90 -10.79
CA SER A 385 -3.25 22.49 -10.56
C SER A 385 -3.33 23.04 -9.14
N PRO A 386 -3.75 24.30 -8.93
CA PRO A 386 -3.78 24.92 -7.61
C PRO A 386 -4.86 24.31 -6.70
N LEU A 387 -4.57 24.21 -5.41
CA LEU A 387 -5.58 23.95 -4.37
C LEU A 387 -6.41 25.21 -4.11
N GLN A 388 -7.59 25.02 -3.50
CA GLN A 388 -8.40 26.13 -3.03
C GLN A 388 -7.62 26.97 -2.00
N LYS A 389 -7.67 28.30 -2.17
CA LYS A 389 -6.96 29.25 -1.30
C LYS A 389 -7.40 29.10 0.15
N TYR A 390 -8.71 29.01 0.39
CA TYR A 390 -9.30 28.79 1.70
C TYR A 390 -9.84 27.36 1.81
N SER A 391 -9.58 26.70 2.93
CA SER A 391 -10.18 25.40 3.23
C SER A 391 -10.54 25.30 4.71
N THR A 392 -11.71 24.74 4.99
CA THR A 392 -12.23 24.56 6.35
C THR A 392 -12.28 23.07 6.70
N THR A 393 -11.96 22.72 7.93
CA THR A 393 -12.03 21.35 8.46
C THR A 393 -12.85 21.37 9.74
N ASN A 394 -13.88 20.53 9.81
CA ASN A 394 -14.73 20.41 10.98
C ASN A 394 -14.71 18.95 11.44
N GLU A 395 -14.43 18.73 12.71
CA GLU A 395 -14.37 17.40 13.32
C GLU A 395 -15.15 17.42 14.64
N THR A 396 -15.93 16.39 14.88
CA THR A 396 -16.61 16.17 16.15
C THR A 396 -16.33 14.75 16.60
N GLY A 397 -16.12 14.56 17.89
CA GLY A 397 -15.82 13.25 18.43
C GLY A 397 -16.08 13.19 19.93
N VAL A 398 -15.69 12.07 20.52
CA VAL A 398 -15.79 11.82 21.96
C VAL A 398 -14.41 11.40 22.45
N ASN A 399 -13.90 12.05 23.49
CA ASN A 399 -12.66 11.65 24.12
C ASN A 399 -12.94 10.54 25.14
N VAL A 400 -12.15 9.46 25.14
CA VAL A 400 -12.27 8.34 26.09
C VAL A 400 -10.98 8.29 26.90
N THR A 401 -10.96 8.97 28.05
CA THR A 401 -9.86 8.92 29.01
C THR A 401 -10.25 8.03 30.21
N GLN A 402 -9.40 7.91 31.23
CA GLN A 402 -9.71 7.15 32.46
C GLN A 402 -10.92 7.70 33.24
N GLY A 403 -11.46 8.87 32.85
CA GLY A 403 -12.71 9.44 33.39
C GLY A 403 -13.95 9.15 32.53
N PHE A 404 -14.95 10.01 32.62
CA PHE A 404 -16.15 9.90 31.79
C PHE A 404 -15.92 10.50 30.40
N PRO A 405 -16.33 9.79 29.34
CA PRO A 405 -16.11 10.25 27.99
C PRO A 405 -16.93 11.51 27.70
N GLY A 406 -16.33 12.45 26.98
CA GLY A 406 -16.99 13.73 26.70
C GLY A 406 -16.73 14.25 25.29
N PRO A 407 -17.67 15.02 24.72
CA PRO A 407 -17.62 15.43 23.34
C PRO A 407 -16.56 16.51 23.12
N PHE A 408 -15.95 16.51 21.93
CA PHE A 408 -15.15 17.62 21.44
C PHE A 408 -15.58 18.03 20.03
N TYR A 409 -15.29 19.29 19.70
CA TYR A 409 -15.48 19.89 18.39
C TYR A 409 -14.23 20.68 18.00
N ASN A 410 -13.66 20.35 16.85
CA ASN A 410 -12.53 21.05 16.24
C ASN A 410 -12.98 21.77 14.97
N ILE A 411 -12.55 23.02 14.82
CA ILE A 411 -12.72 23.84 13.61
C ILE A 411 -11.34 24.30 13.16
N GLY A 412 -10.96 23.98 11.93
CA GLY A 412 -9.75 24.45 11.28
C GLY A 412 -10.07 25.33 10.10
N LEU A 413 -9.41 26.48 9.97
CA LEU A 413 -9.39 27.33 8.80
C LEU A 413 -7.96 27.45 8.29
N LYS A 414 -7.76 27.15 7.01
CA LYS A 414 -6.47 27.23 6.33
C LYS A 414 -6.56 28.25 5.19
N ASN A 415 -5.68 29.24 5.19
CA ASN A 415 -5.48 30.23 4.14
C ASN A 415 -4.09 30.01 3.50
N ARG A 416 -4.10 29.53 2.26
CA ARG A 416 -2.90 29.27 1.47
C ARG A 416 -2.43 30.56 0.79
N ASN A 417 -1.12 30.76 0.82
CA ASN A 417 -0.40 31.82 0.13
C ASN A 417 -0.93 33.24 0.45
N PRO A 418 -1.10 33.62 1.74
CA PRO A 418 -1.60 34.93 2.13
C PRO A 418 -0.68 36.09 1.70
N PHE A 419 0.64 35.83 1.57
CA PHE A 419 1.67 36.84 1.25
C PHE A 419 2.37 36.57 -0.10
N ASN A 420 1.80 35.72 -0.96
CA ASN A 420 2.36 35.32 -2.26
C ASN A 420 3.71 34.55 -2.22
N GLY A 421 4.23 34.20 -1.04
CA GLY A 421 5.45 33.43 -0.83
C GLY A 421 5.22 31.96 -0.49
N LEU A 422 4.08 31.39 -0.89
CA LEU A 422 3.67 30.01 -0.66
C LEU A 422 3.54 29.65 0.83
N GLU A 423 3.27 30.66 1.68
CA GLU A 423 3.02 30.46 3.11
C GLU A 423 1.66 29.81 3.36
N ILE A 424 1.47 29.21 4.53
CA ILE A 424 0.16 28.72 4.96
C ILE A 424 -0.14 29.30 6.33
N LEU A 425 -1.26 30.02 6.42
CA LEU A 425 -1.81 30.48 7.68
C LEU A 425 -2.94 29.53 8.10
N GLU A 426 -2.80 28.94 9.28
CA GLU A 426 -3.78 28.00 9.85
C GLU A 426 -4.30 28.54 11.18
N PHE A 427 -5.62 28.49 11.36
CA PHE A 427 -6.31 28.76 12.62
C PHE A 427 -7.07 27.49 13.01
N ASN A 428 -6.82 26.96 14.20
CA ASN A 428 -7.50 25.77 14.71
C ASN A 428 -8.10 26.08 16.08
N GLY A 429 -9.43 26.01 16.18
CA GLY A 429 -10.17 26.09 17.43
C GLY A 429 -10.61 24.70 17.88
N ARG A 430 -10.48 24.41 19.17
CA ARG A 430 -10.94 23.18 19.81
C ARG A 430 -11.80 23.53 21.02
N PHE A 431 -12.97 22.92 21.10
CA PHE A 431 -13.89 23.01 22.23
C PHE A 431 -14.15 21.59 22.73
N GLY A 432 -13.92 21.34 24.01
CA GLY A 432 -14.11 20.03 24.61
C GLY A 432 -14.84 20.13 25.94
N ILE A 433 -15.65 19.13 26.22
CA ILE A 433 -16.20 18.89 27.55
C ILE A 433 -15.80 17.47 27.92
N GLU A 434 -15.25 17.26 29.11
CA GLU A 434 -14.85 15.95 29.63
C GLU A 434 -15.43 15.73 31.02
N GLY A 435 -15.70 14.49 31.40
CA GLY A 435 -16.05 14.17 32.78
C GLY A 435 -14.84 13.62 33.53
N VAL A 436 -14.56 14.17 34.71
CA VAL A 436 -13.43 13.82 35.56
C VAL A 436 -13.97 13.18 36.83
N ALA A 437 -13.42 12.02 37.21
CA ALA A 437 -13.75 11.38 38.49
C ALA A 437 -12.90 12.00 39.61
N SER A 438 -13.52 12.27 40.77
CA SER A 438 -12.83 12.81 41.94
C SER A 438 -11.86 11.79 42.56
N ALA A 439 -10.71 12.25 43.05
CA ALA A 439 -9.73 11.40 43.75
C ALA A 439 -10.21 10.94 45.14
N SER A 440 -11.25 11.58 45.72
CA SER A 440 -11.70 11.34 47.10
C SER A 440 -13.11 10.77 47.23
N ASN A 441 -13.95 10.76 46.17
CA ASN A 441 -15.31 10.23 46.21
C ASN A 441 -15.78 9.78 44.82
N THR A 442 -16.20 8.52 44.68
CA THR A 442 -16.60 7.89 43.41
C THR A 442 -17.95 8.38 42.87
N ASP A 443 -18.76 9.08 43.69
CA ASP A 443 -20.12 9.50 43.35
C ASP A 443 -20.22 10.91 42.73
N ASN A 444 -19.16 11.73 42.80
CA ASN A 444 -19.17 13.08 42.24
C ASN A 444 -18.38 13.15 40.93
N ILE A 445 -19.12 13.18 39.82
CA ILE A 445 -18.58 13.38 38.47
C ILE A 445 -18.46 14.88 38.22
N TYR A 446 -17.24 15.34 37.95
CA TYR A 446 -16.98 16.74 37.67
C TYR A 446 -16.90 17.02 36.16
N GLN A 447 -17.42 18.16 35.72
CA GLN A 447 -17.32 18.60 34.33
C GLN A 447 -16.05 19.44 34.13
N SER A 448 -15.15 19.00 33.25
CA SER A 448 -14.07 19.82 32.71
C SER A 448 -14.49 20.46 31.40
N ARG A 449 -14.15 21.75 31.22
CA ARG A 449 -14.34 22.47 29.96
C ARG A 449 -12.98 22.89 29.43
N GLU A 450 -12.73 22.57 28.16
CA GLU A 450 -11.48 22.87 27.49
C GLU A 450 -11.73 23.72 26.25
N PHE A 451 -10.95 24.79 26.12
CA PHE A 451 -10.91 25.63 24.94
C PHE A 451 -9.46 25.76 24.48
N GLY A 452 -9.21 25.51 23.20
CA GLY A 452 -7.90 25.69 22.58
C GLY A 452 -8.02 26.53 21.33
N LEU A 453 -7.12 27.49 21.16
CA LEU A 453 -6.94 28.25 19.93
C LEU A 453 -5.48 28.16 19.50
N ASN A 454 -5.23 27.63 18.32
CA ASN A 454 -3.91 27.50 17.72
C ASN A 454 -3.86 28.26 16.41
N THR A 455 -2.99 29.27 16.35
CA THR A 455 -2.70 30.03 15.13
C THR A 455 -1.29 29.67 14.69
N SER A 456 -1.10 29.28 13.44
CA SER A 456 0.23 29.01 12.90
C SER A 456 0.46 29.58 11.51
N LEU A 457 1.67 30.11 11.28
CA LEU A 457 2.14 30.57 9.99
C LEU A 457 3.33 29.71 9.56
N LEU A 458 3.15 28.99 8.47
CA LEU A 458 4.12 28.07 7.90
C LEU A 458 4.80 28.69 6.68
N PHE A 459 6.11 28.88 6.76
CA PHE A 459 6.95 29.29 5.65
C PHE A 459 7.60 28.05 5.03
N PRO A 460 7.58 27.91 3.69
CA PRO A 460 8.23 26.80 2.98
C PRO A 460 9.74 27.05 2.81
N GLN A 461 10.39 27.68 3.78
CA GLN A 461 11.82 27.94 3.80
C GLN A 461 12.28 28.21 5.23
N PHE A 462 13.59 28.13 5.50
CA PHE A 462 14.12 28.60 6.76
C PHE A 462 14.07 30.13 6.82
N MET A 463 13.51 30.68 7.88
CA MET A 463 13.65 32.10 8.20
C MET A 463 14.92 32.32 9.02
N ILE A 464 16.04 32.38 8.31
CA ILE A 464 17.38 32.68 8.85
C ILE A 464 18.04 33.73 7.96
N PRO A 465 18.86 34.65 8.51
CA PRO A 465 19.49 35.72 7.76
C PRO A 465 20.70 35.22 6.96
N VAL A 466 20.45 34.41 5.92
CA VAL A 466 21.49 33.85 5.03
C VAL A 466 21.32 34.32 3.60
N GLY A 467 22.42 34.35 2.85
CA GLY A 467 22.41 34.75 1.43
C GLY A 467 21.58 33.81 0.54
N ASN A 468 21.15 34.32 -0.62
CA ASN A 468 20.30 33.59 -1.57
C ASN A 468 20.90 32.26 -2.04
N ARG A 469 22.23 32.19 -2.23
CA ARG A 469 22.94 30.96 -2.64
C ARG A 469 22.79 29.86 -1.58
N THR A 470 23.04 30.19 -0.32
CA THR A 470 22.89 29.28 0.82
C THR A 470 21.43 28.82 0.95
N GLN A 471 20.47 29.74 0.81
CA GLN A 471 19.05 29.41 0.90
C GLN A 471 18.60 28.45 -0.22
N SER A 472 19.13 28.59 -1.44
CA SER A 472 18.85 27.65 -2.54
C SER A 472 19.49 26.28 -2.31
N TYR A 473 20.71 26.23 -1.77
CA TYR A 473 21.35 24.97 -1.35
C TYR A 473 20.52 24.24 -0.28
N LEU A 474 20.06 24.96 0.74
CA LEU A 474 19.20 24.43 1.80
C LEU A 474 17.82 24.00 1.27
N GLY A 475 17.41 24.47 0.10
CA GLY A 475 16.18 24.04 -0.58
C GLY A 475 16.07 22.52 -0.75
N ARG A 476 17.21 21.82 -0.90
CA ARG A 476 17.30 20.35 -0.99
C ARG A 476 16.79 19.62 0.25
N LEU A 477 16.78 20.29 1.41
CA LEU A 477 16.39 19.73 2.69
C LEU A 477 14.88 19.87 2.97
N ASN A 478 14.07 20.33 2.01
CA ASN A 478 12.67 20.67 2.23
C ASN A 478 12.41 21.51 3.50
N PRO A 479 13.14 22.63 3.69
CA PRO A 479 13.08 23.39 4.93
C PRO A 479 11.72 24.04 5.11
N LYS A 480 11.20 24.01 6.34
CA LYS A 480 10.01 24.75 6.76
C LYS A 480 10.27 25.45 8.08
N THR A 481 9.80 26.68 8.21
CA THR A 481 9.73 27.41 9.49
C THR A 481 8.26 27.56 9.86
N ARG A 482 7.88 27.10 11.05
CA ARG A 482 6.54 27.28 11.61
C ARG A 482 6.63 28.26 12.76
N LEU A 483 5.90 29.36 12.67
CA LEU A 483 5.58 30.20 13.81
C LEU A 483 4.21 29.78 14.33
N SER A 484 4.07 29.56 15.64
CA SER A 484 2.78 29.19 16.22
C SER A 484 2.54 29.91 17.54
N ALA A 485 1.30 30.35 17.73
CA ALA A 485 0.77 30.84 18.99
C ALA A 485 -0.40 29.93 19.40
N ASN A 486 -0.29 29.31 20.58
CA ASN A 486 -1.28 28.40 21.11
C ASN A 486 -1.80 28.93 22.45
N TYR A 487 -3.09 29.22 22.51
CA TYR A 487 -3.78 29.60 23.73
C TYR A 487 -4.67 28.44 24.18
N GLN A 488 -4.49 27.95 25.40
CA GLN A 488 -5.28 26.87 25.98
C GLN A 488 -5.87 27.33 27.31
N PHE A 489 -7.17 27.15 27.44
CA PHE A 489 -7.92 27.39 28.66
C PHE A 489 -8.57 26.08 29.11
N THR A 490 -8.30 25.72 30.37
CA THR A 490 -8.91 24.55 31.00
C THR A 490 -9.57 25.01 32.29
N ASN A 491 -10.85 24.73 32.41
CA ASN A 491 -11.61 24.92 33.64
C ASN A 491 -11.95 23.53 34.19
N ARG A 492 -11.37 23.21 35.34
CA ARG A 492 -11.67 22.02 36.14
C ARG A 492 -12.06 22.47 37.55
N PRO A 493 -12.86 21.69 38.28
CA PRO A 493 -13.23 22.06 39.65
C PRO A 493 -12.02 22.24 40.57
N GLU A 494 -10.94 21.48 40.33
CA GLU A 494 -9.75 21.58 41.16
C GLU A 494 -8.88 22.80 40.79
N TYR A 495 -8.97 23.31 39.54
CA TYR A 495 -8.15 24.43 39.08
C TYR A 495 -8.66 25.09 37.78
N ILE A 496 -8.30 26.36 37.61
CA ILE A 496 -8.40 27.08 36.34
C ILE A 496 -6.98 27.28 35.78
N ARG A 497 -6.77 26.94 34.51
CA ARG A 497 -5.47 27.07 33.82
C ARG A 497 -5.61 27.86 32.53
N ARG A 498 -4.67 28.79 32.32
CA ARG A 498 -4.50 29.57 31.09
C ARG A 498 -3.06 29.44 30.63
N ASN A 499 -2.85 28.83 29.48
CA ASN A 499 -1.53 28.63 28.89
C ASN A 499 -1.44 29.39 27.57
N LEU A 500 -0.46 30.27 27.44
CA LEU A 500 -0.06 30.85 26.16
C LEU A 500 1.32 30.30 25.81
N SER A 501 1.42 29.65 24.65
CA SER A 501 2.68 29.09 24.15
C SER A 501 3.00 29.71 22.80
N LEU A 502 4.15 30.37 22.71
CA LEU A 502 4.72 30.85 21.47
C LEU A 502 5.87 29.93 21.08
N ALA A 503 5.89 29.47 19.84
CA ALA A 503 6.93 28.59 19.35
C ALA A 503 7.35 28.95 17.92
N MET A 504 8.64 28.86 17.66
CA MET A 504 9.24 28.89 16.33
C MET A 504 9.94 27.55 16.12
N ALA A 505 9.46 26.77 15.16
CA ALA A 505 9.99 25.45 14.85
C ALA A 505 10.60 25.44 13.44
N TYR A 506 11.82 24.92 13.32
CA TYR A 506 12.46 24.63 12.05
C TYR A 506 12.37 23.12 11.80
N THR A 507 11.89 22.74 10.62
CA THR A 507 11.83 21.33 10.20
C THR A 507 12.49 21.17 8.86
N TRP A 508 13.20 20.06 8.68
CA TRP A 508 13.84 19.70 7.42
C TRP A 508 13.85 18.19 7.26
N GLN A 509 13.90 17.74 6.02
CA GLN A 509 13.94 16.33 5.65
C GLN A 509 15.31 16.04 5.04
N LYS A 510 16.11 15.24 5.75
CA LYS A 510 17.30 14.63 5.16
C LYS A 510 16.85 13.43 4.34
N LYS A 511 17.48 13.19 3.19
CA LYS A 511 17.27 11.96 2.40
C LYS A 511 17.79 10.78 3.21
N THR A 512 16.97 10.18 4.07
CA THR A 512 17.28 8.88 4.68
C THR A 512 17.09 7.81 3.61
N ARG A 513 18.20 7.20 3.18
CA ARG A 513 18.18 6.02 2.31
C ARG A 513 17.83 4.84 3.21
N TYR A 514 16.55 4.48 3.28
CA TYR A 514 16.15 3.24 3.95
C TYR A 514 16.56 2.07 3.06
N THR A 515 17.53 1.29 3.51
CA THR A 515 17.74 -0.08 3.03
C THR A 515 16.94 -0.97 3.97
N MET A 516 15.89 -1.61 3.45
CA MET A 516 15.05 -2.52 4.22
C MET A 516 15.71 -3.89 4.18
N THR A 517 16.54 -4.20 5.18
CA THR A 517 17.01 -5.57 5.42
C THR A 517 16.00 -6.23 6.34
N SER A 518 15.34 -7.30 5.88
CA SER A 518 14.43 -8.09 6.71
C SER A 518 15.19 -8.56 7.97
N PRO A 519 14.64 -8.41 9.19
CA PRO A 519 15.16 -9.13 10.34
C PRO A 519 14.94 -10.62 10.09
N SER A 520 16.02 -11.41 10.05
CA SER A 520 15.93 -12.83 10.33
C SER A 520 15.65 -12.97 11.83
N LEU A 521 14.41 -13.35 12.18
CA LEU A 521 14.09 -13.82 13.52
C LEU A 521 14.87 -15.12 13.75
N MET A 522 16.00 -15.04 14.45
CA MET A 522 16.55 -16.18 15.16
C MET A 522 15.78 -16.29 16.47
N SER A 523 14.88 -17.28 16.54
CA SER A 523 14.37 -17.79 17.82
C SER A 523 15.39 -18.79 18.34
N GLY A 524 15.95 -18.50 19.52
CA GLY A 524 16.51 -19.54 20.40
C GLY A 524 15.38 -20.27 21.12
#